data_AF-A0A7L1TIQ5-F1
#
_entry.id   AF-A0A7L1TIQ5-F1
#
_cell.length_a   1.000
_cell.length_b   1.000
_cell.length_c   1.000
_cell.angle_alpha   90.00
_cell.angle_beta   90.00
_cell.angle_gamma   90.00
#
_symmetry.space_group_name_H-M   'P 1'
#
loop_
_entity.id
_entity.type
_entity.pdbx_description
1 polymer ?
#
loop_
_entity_poly.entity_id
_entity_poly.type
_entity_poly.pdbx_seq_one_letter_code
_entity_poly.pdbx_strand_id
1 'polypeptide(L)' 'PFPVELRAGKKYAWCACGHSKSQPFCDGAHKKAAPGISPLRFTPEEDKTVWLCGCKRTRSPPYCDGTH' A
#
# COMPACT_ATOMS: atom_id res chain seq x y z
N PRO A 1 -9.80 -5.21 -1.55
CA PRO A 1 -8.36 -5.41 -1.26
C PRO A 1 -7.63 -5.79 -2.56
N PHE A 2 -6.29 -5.71 -2.60
CA PHE A 2 -5.52 -6.01 -3.82
C PHE A 2 -4.57 -7.19 -3.57
N PRO A 3 -4.69 -8.30 -4.32
CA PRO A 3 -3.70 -9.37 -4.28
C PRO A 3 -2.44 -8.92 -5.01
N VAL A 4 -1.27 -9.07 -4.40
CA VAL A 4 0.01 -8.69 -4.99
C VAL A 4 1.09 -9.70 -4.66
N GLU A 5 1.94 -9.98 -5.65
CA GLU A 5 3.18 -10.72 -5.47
C GLU A 5 4.28 -9.76 -4.99
N LEU A 6 4.75 -10.00 -3.77
CA LEU A 6 5.86 -9.29 -3.17
C LEU A 6 7.15 -10.10 -3.36
N ARG A 7 8.25 -9.39 -3.61
CA ARG A 7 9.60 -9.95 -3.73
C ARG A 7 10.45 -9.54 -2.53
N ALA A 8 11.19 -10.50 -1.98
CA ALA A 8 12.14 -10.29 -0.89
C ALA A 8 13.15 -9.20 -1.26
N GLY A 9 13.46 -8.31 -0.31
CA GLY A 9 14.45 -7.23 -0.49
C GLY A 9 14.03 -6.09 -1.42
N LYS A 10 12.92 -6.24 -2.18
CA LYS A 10 12.41 -5.17 -3.04
C LYS A 10 11.66 -4.13 -2.21
N LYS A 11 11.97 -2.85 -2.42
CA LYS A 11 11.29 -1.74 -1.75
C LYS A 11 9.95 -1.45 -2.42
N TYR A 12 8.90 -1.36 -1.62
CA TYR A 12 7.57 -0.97 -2.06
C TYR A 12 7.10 0.27 -1.30
N ALA A 13 6.19 1.02 -1.91
CA ALA A 13 5.52 2.16 -1.29
C ALA A 13 4.00 1.96 -1.40
N TRP A 14 3.35 1.58 -0.31
CA TRP A 14 1.91 1.40 -0.27
C TRP A 14 1.21 2.76 -0.24
N CYS A 15 0.16 2.92 -1.06
CA CYS A 15 -0.64 4.12 -1.10
C CYS A 15 -1.49 4.21 0.18
N ALA A 16 -1.17 5.17 1.05
CA ALA A 16 -1.98 5.46 2.24
C ALA A 16 -3.11 6.48 1.97
N CYS A 17 -2.99 7.32 0.94
CA CYS A 17 -3.93 8.42 0.70
C CYS A 17 -5.20 8.05 -0.09
N GLY A 18 -5.26 6.87 -0.71
CA GLY A 18 -6.40 6.45 -1.54
C GLY A 18 -6.48 7.07 -2.96
N HIS A 19 -5.69 8.09 -3.27
CA HIS A 19 -5.77 8.82 -4.56
C HIS A 19 -4.87 8.27 -5.68
N SER A 20 -4.06 7.23 -5.42
CA SER A 20 -3.21 6.66 -6.47
C SER A 20 -4.05 5.95 -7.53
N LYS A 21 -3.66 6.10 -8.80
CA LYS A 21 -4.15 5.36 -9.97
C LYS A 21 -3.43 4.01 -10.14
N SER A 22 -2.29 3.80 -9.49
CA SER A 22 -1.52 2.55 -9.47
C SER A 22 -1.74 1.74 -8.19
N GLN A 23 -2.97 1.69 -7.68
CA GLN A 23 -3.27 0.93 -6.46
C GLN A 23 -2.77 -0.53 -6.57
N PRO A 24 -2.28 -1.14 -5.47
CA PRO A 24 -2.24 -0.60 -4.10
C PRO A 24 -1.02 0.28 -3.79
N PHE A 25 -0.17 0.57 -4.78
CA PHE A 25 1.08 1.28 -4.59
C PHE A 25 0.95 2.78 -4.86
N CYS A 26 1.89 3.56 -4.37
CA CYS A 26 1.93 5.00 -4.53
C CYS A 26 2.56 5.41 -5.88
N ASP A 27 1.87 6.28 -6.61
CA ASP A 27 2.34 6.95 -7.84
C ASP A 27 2.72 8.43 -7.63
N GLY A 28 2.62 8.93 -6.40
CA GLY A 28 2.89 10.33 -6.07
C GLY A 28 1.67 11.26 -6.07
N ALA A 29 0.46 10.77 -6.40
CA ALA A 29 -0.77 11.57 -6.38
C ALA A 29 -1.04 12.25 -5.02
N HIS A 30 -0.56 11.65 -3.92
CA HIS A 30 -0.68 12.21 -2.56
C HIS A 30 -0.16 13.66 -2.45
N LYS A 31 0.89 14.03 -3.19
CA LYS A 31 1.48 15.38 -3.10
C LYS A 31 0.48 16.48 -3.46
N LYS A 32 -0.45 16.20 -4.36
CA LYS A 32 -1.48 17.16 -4.81
C LYS A 32 -2.84 16.88 -4.18
N ALA A 33 -3.27 15.62 -4.15
CA ALA A 33 -4.63 15.25 -3.75
C ALA A 33 -4.81 15.07 -2.24
N ALA A 34 -3.74 14.75 -1.51
CA ALA A 34 -3.77 14.60 -0.05
C ALA A 34 -2.46 15.08 0.58
N PRO A 35 -2.16 16.40 0.53
CA PRO A 35 -0.97 16.97 1.16
C PRO A 35 -0.91 16.58 2.65
N GLY A 36 0.27 16.20 3.13
CA GLY A 36 0.48 15.73 4.51
C GLY A 36 0.33 14.22 4.71
N ILE A 37 -0.26 13.49 3.76
CA ILE A 37 -0.29 12.02 3.81
C ILE A 37 0.86 11.45 2.98
N SER A 38 1.76 10.72 3.63
CA SER A 38 2.89 10.04 2.98
C SER A 38 2.60 8.55 2.76
N PRO A 39 3.14 7.93 1.70
CA PRO A 39 3.01 6.49 1.50
C PRO A 39 3.82 5.71 2.54
N LEU A 40 3.34 4.53 2.91
CA LEU A 40 4.07 3.62 3.80
C LEU A 40 5.10 2.84 2.98
N ARG A 41 6.38 3.05 3.26
CA ARG A 41 7.48 2.31 2.64
C ARG A 41 7.76 1.04 3.42
N PHE A 42 7.91 -0.09 2.74
CA PHE A 42 8.25 -1.36 3.37
C PHE A 42 9.06 -2.24 2.41
N THR A 43 9.77 -3.21 2.99
CA THR A 43 10.58 -4.19 2.28
C THR A 43 10.19 -5.58 2.79
N PRO A 44 9.63 -6.46 1.95
CA PRO A 44 9.33 -7.84 2.32
C PRO A 44 10.63 -8.62 2.58
N GLU A 45 10.61 -9.53 3.55
CA GLU A 45 11.74 -10.42 3.85
C GLU A 45 11.73 -11.68 2.98
N GLU A 46 10.56 -12.04 2.45
CA GLU A 46 10.35 -13.26 1.67
C GLU A 46 9.46 -12.97 0.45
N ASP A 47 9.59 -13.80 -0.59
CA ASP A 47 8.69 -13.81 -1.73
C ASP A 47 7.34 -14.36 -1.30
N LYS A 48 6.28 -13.56 -1.38
CA LYS A 48 4.94 -14.00 -1.00
C LYS A 48 3.83 -13.23 -1.69
N THR A 49 2.71 -13.92 -1.89
CA THR A 49 1.46 -13.30 -2.32
C THR A 49 0.68 -12.83 -1.09
N VAL A 50 0.35 -11.54 -1.02
CA VAL A 50 -0.39 -10.96 0.09
C VAL A 50 -1.56 -10.13 -0.41
N TRP A 51 -2.48 -9.82 0.50
CA TRP A 51 -3.55 -8.86 0.25
C TRP A 51 -3.20 -7.52 0.87
N LEU A 52 -2.93 -6.51 0.04
CA LEU A 52 -2.73 -5.15 0.50
C LEU A 52 -4.07 -4.41 0.62
N CYS A 53 -4.15 -3.53 1.63
CA CYS A 53 -5.37 -2.79 1.92
C CYS A 53 -5.67 -1.78 0.80
N GLY A 54 -6.90 -1.85 0.27
CA GLY A 54 -7.43 -0.92 -0.72
C GLY A 54 -8.26 0.23 -0.13
N CYS A 55 -9.02 -0.03 0.93
CA CYS A 55 -9.96 0.93 1.52
C CYS A 55 -9.30 1.96 2.47
N LYS A 56 -8.02 1.76 2.81
CA LYS A 56 -7.20 2.60 3.70
C LYS A 56 -7.67 2.67 5.16
N ARG A 57 -8.58 1.79 5.56
CA ARG A 57 -9.13 1.65 6.93
C ARG A 57 -8.52 0.50 7.74
N THR A 58 -7.46 -0.16 7.23
CA THR A 58 -6.80 -1.27 7.94
C THR A 58 -6.14 -0.80 9.23
N ARG A 59 -6.18 -1.64 10.26
CA ARG A 59 -5.43 -1.47 11.51
C ARG A 59 -4.04 -2.11 11.46
N SER A 60 -3.75 -2.89 10.42
CA SER A 60 -2.45 -3.56 10.19
C SER A 60 -1.82 -3.16 8.85
N PRO A 61 -1.54 -1.86 8.60
CA PRO A 61 -0.97 -1.42 7.34
C PRO A 61 0.40 -2.08 7.07
N PRO A 62 0.72 -2.42 5.81
CA PRO A 62 -0.06 -2.15 4.59
C PRO A 62 -1.10 -3.25 4.24
N TYR A 63 -1.28 -4.25 5.10
CA TYR A 63 -2.06 -5.46 4.82
C TYR A 63 -3.57 -5.28 5.03
N CYS A 64 -4.36 -6.11 4.37
CA CYS A 64 -5.80 -6.17 4.56
C CYS A 64 -6.14 -6.97 5.82
N ASP A 65 -6.96 -6.39 6.70
CA ASP A 65 -7.46 -7.01 7.94
C ASP A 65 -8.97 -7.26 7.94
N GLY A 66 -9.64 -7.05 6.80
CA GLY A 66 -11.08 -7.25 6.66
C GLY A 66 -11.95 -6.03 7.00
N THR A 67 -11.40 -4.90 7.44
CA THR A 67 -12.17 -3.71 7.90
C THR A 67 -12.99 -2.96 6.82
N HIS A 68 -13.00 -3.41 5.57
CA HIS A 68 -13.60 -2.68 4.45
C HIS A 68 -15.13 -2.69 4.48
#